data_AF-A0A3D2W5K0-F1
#
_entry.id   AF-A0A3D2W5K0-F1
#
_cell.length_a   1.000
_cell.length_b   1.000
_cell.length_c   1.000
_cell.angle_alpha   90.00
_cell.angle_beta   90.00
_cell.angle_gamma   90.00
#
_symmetry.space_group_name_H-M   'P 1'
#
loop_
_entity.id
_entity.type
_entity.pdbx_description
1 polymer ?
#
loop_
_entity_poly.entity_id
_entity_poly.type
_entity_poly.pdbx_seq_one_letter_code
_entity_poly.pdbx_strand_id
1 'polypeptide(L)'
;MIYPEFIRKNEVIGISAPSAGVGKKIDDFERSLAVLRKRGWQIKETASVRLNSDRGGDAETRGKELTSLFKDPEVRMVMAAAGGDFLLEMVPYVNWNVLKKHPKWLMGMSDPTGILFPYVTNCDVAAFYGLNGGSYDIEPLPKFVKNNLEIISGNLIEQKSFSKYMKTPGFLAEKIEFDTPDRWQCTEKTLDVSGRCIGGCIDVLKDLIGTPYDGTKKFIKKYQDDGIIW
;
A
#
# COMPACT_ATOMS: atom_id res chain seq x y z
N MET A 1 -9.47 -4.59 15.92
CA MET A 1 -8.60 -3.89 14.95
C MET A 1 -9.29 -2.59 14.60
N ILE A 2 -8.54 -1.51 14.47
CA ILE A 2 -9.06 -0.20 14.08
C ILE A 2 -9.20 -0.19 12.56
N TYR A 3 -10.39 0.18 12.09
CA TYR A 3 -10.68 0.43 10.68
C TYR A 3 -10.88 1.93 10.51
N PRO A 4 -9.93 2.66 9.89
CA PRO A 4 -10.08 4.08 9.66
C PRO A 4 -11.28 4.40 8.78
N GLU A 5 -11.76 5.64 8.82
CA GLU A 5 -12.81 6.08 7.90
C GLU A 5 -12.29 6.08 6.46
N PHE A 6 -13.10 5.58 5.53
CA PHE A 6 -12.79 5.62 4.10
C PHE A 6 -12.75 7.06 3.57
N ILE A 7 -11.93 7.30 2.56
CA ILE A 7 -11.76 8.63 1.98
C ILE A 7 -13.00 9.06 1.19
N ARG A 8 -13.39 10.31 1.35
CA ARG A 8 -14.52 10.96 0.66
C ARG A 8 -14.02 11.99 -0.34
N LYS A 9 -14.93 12.47 -1.18
CA LYS A 9 -14.65 13.55 -2.13
C LYS A 9 -14.16 14.80 -1.37
N ASN A 10 -13.20 15.50 -1.97
CA ASN A 10 -12.52 16.70 -1.49
C ASN A 10 -11.57 16.50 -0.29
N GLU A 11 -11.41 15.26 0.22
CA GLU A 11 -10.43 14.96 1.26
C GLU A 11 -9.03 14.71 0.67
N VAL A 12 -8.02 14.76 1.55
CA VAL A 12 -6.61 14.72 1.15
C VAL A 12 -6.03 13.31 1.25
N ILE A 13 -5.40 12.85 0.17
CA ILE A 13 -4.46 11.73 0.15
C ILE A 13 -3.05 12.28 0.37
N GLY A 14 -2.40 11.83 1.43
CA GLY A 14 -0.98 12.05 1.65
C GLY A 14 -0.16 11.05 0.83
N ILE A 15 0.87 11.50 0.13
CA ILE A 15 1.81 10.63 -0.59
C ILE A 15 3.20 10.81 0.04
N SER A 16 3.80 9.69 0.45
CA SER A 16 5.16 9.62 0.99
C SER A 16 6.00 8.69 0.13
N ALA A 17 7.33 8.88 0.08
CA ALA A 17 8.26 7.92 -0.53
C ALA A 17 8.97 7.10 0.56
N PRO A 18 8.32 6.09 1.18
CA PRO A 18 8.95 5.32 2.25
C PRO A 18 10.07 4.43 1.74
N SER A 19 10.14 4.15 0.43
CA SER A 19 11.23 3.46 -0.24
C SER A 19 11.83 4.35 -1.34
N ALA A 20 11.52 4.11 -2.61
CA ALA A 20 11.97 4.94 -3.72
C ALA A 20 11.13 6.21 -3.89
N GLY A 21 11.75 7.27 -4.41
CA GLY A 21 11.04 8.37 -5.05
C GLY A 21 10.50 7.95 -6.42
N VAL A 22 9.72 8.80 -7.07
CA VAL A 22 9.12 8.49 -8.39
C VAL A 22 10.15 8.48 -9.53
N GLY A 23 11.39 8.91 -9.29
CA GLY A 23 12.46 8.66 -10.23
C GLY A 23 12.31 9.43 -11.53
N LYS A 24 12.66 8.76 -12.63
CA LYS A 24 12.45 9.20 -14.01
C LYS A 24 10.99 9.03 -14.48
N LYS A 25 10.09 8.47 -13.66
CA LYS A 25 8.69 8.21 -14.01
C LYS A 25 7.77 9.37 -13.64
N ILE A 26 8.27 10.61 -13.74
CA ILE A 26 7.51 11.80 -13.30
C ILE A 26 6.23 11.99 -14.10
N ASP A 27 6.26 11.71 -15.40
CA ASP A 27 5.08 11.82 -16.26
C ASP A 27 4.03 10.76 -15.93
N ASP A 28 4.46 9.54 -15.61
CA ASP A 28 3.58 8.45 -15.17
C ASP A 28 2.95 8.79 -13.81
N PHE A 29 3.76 9.37 -12.91
CA PHE A 29 3.27 9.84 -11.63
C PHE A 29 2.23 10.96 -11.80
N GLU A 30 2.45 11.94 -12.66
CA GLU A 30 1.45 12.99 -12.93
C GLU A 30 0.15 12.44 -13.53
N ARG A 31 0.23 11.47 -14.45
CA ARG A 31 -0.97 10.77 -14.95
C ARG A 31 -1.71 10.06 -13.82
N SER A 32 -0.97 9.42 -12.91
CA SER A 32 -1.56 8.77 -11.75
C SER A 32 -2.28 9.78 -10.84
N LEU A 33 -1.64 10.91 -10.53
CA LEU A 33 -2.24 11.97 -9.73
C LEU A 33 -3.46 12.59 -10.43
N ALA A 34 -3.45 12.72 -11.75
CA ALA A 34 -4.61 13.21 -12.51
C ALA A 34 -5.82 12.28 -12.33
N VAL A 35 -5.63 10.96 -12.32
CA VAL A 35 -6.70 9.99 -12.04
C VAL A 35 -7.26 10.16 -10.63
N LEU A 36 -6.38 10.27 -9.61
CA LEU A 36 -6.80 10.46 -8.22
C LEU A 36 -7.57 11.79 -8.05
N ARG A 37 -7.07 12.88 -8.64
CA ARG A 37 -7.72 14.20 -8.65
C ARG A 37 -9.07 14.17 -9.37
N LYS A 38 -9.18 13.44 -10.49
CA LYS A 38 -10.44 13.26 -11.23
C LYS A 38 -11.51 12.53 -10.39
N ARG A 39 -11.10 11.66 -9.46
CA ARG A 39 -12.03 11.05 -8.49
C ARG A 39 -12.53 12.05 -7.43
N GLY A 40 -11.87 13.21 -7.35
CA GLY A 40 -12.23 14.34 -6.50
C GLY A 40 -11.40 14.45 -5.23
N TRP A 41 -10.24 13.78 -5.15
CA TRP A 41 -9.35 13.88 -4.00
C TRP A 41 -8.29 14.95 -4.17
N GLN A 42 -7.87 15.53 -3.06
CA GLN A 42 -6.72 16.42 -3.00
C GLN A 42 -5.46 15.59 -2.72
N ILE A 43 -4.30 16.07 -3.18
CA ILE A 43 -3.02 15.35 -3.04
C ILE A 43 -2.06 16.24 -2.24
N LYS A 44 -1.46 15.67 -1.19
CA LYS A 44 -0.38 16.28 -0.42
C LYS A 44 0.85 15.38 -0.46
N GLU A 45 1.93 15.85 -1.06
CA GLU A 45 3.16 15.08 -1.22
C GLU A 45 4.20 15.49 -0.18
N THR A 46 5.03 14.55 0.25
CA THR A 46 6.26 14.87 1.00
C THR A 46 7.40 15.21 0.03
N ALA A 47 8.46 15.87 0.51
CA ALA A 47 9.51 16.38 -0.36
C ALA A 47 10.26 15.24 -1.09
N SER A 48 10.40 14.09 -0.43
CA SER A 48 11.07 12.93 -1.03
C SER A 48 10.33 12.26 -2.19
N VAL A 49 9.03 12.49 -2.36
CA VAL A 49 8.21 11.84 -3.40
C VAL A 49 8.80 12.05 -4.78
N ARG A 50 9.25 13.27 -5.08
CA ARG A 50 9.69 13.68 -6.42
C ARG A 50 11.20 13.51 -6.67
N LEU A 51 11.92 12.87 -5.76
CA LEU A 51 13.36 12.65 -5.93
C LEU A 51 13.64 11.60 -7.01
N ASN A 52 14.67 11.88 -7.82
CA ASN A 52 15.19 10.92 -8.78
C ASN A 52 16.21 9.98 -8.13
N SER A 53 15.74 9.07 -7.28
CA SER A 53 16.59 8.19 -6.47
C SER A 53 15.85 6.93 -6.03
N ASP A 54 16.58 5.81 -6.00
CA ASP A 54 16.09 4.52 -5.48
C ASP A 54 15.79 4.58 -3.97
N ARG A 55 16.38 5.58 -3.29
CA ARG A 55 15.98 6.01 -1.94
C ARG A 55 15.32 7.38 -2.03
N GLY A 56 14.06 7.52 -1.64
CA GLY A 56 13.38 8.79 -1.49
C GLY A 56 13.95 9.60 -0.31
N GLY A 57 15.22 9.99 -0.36
CA GLY A 57 15.94 10.61 0.74
C GLY A 57 16.54 9.60 1.73
N ASP A 58 17.25 10.12 2.72
CA ASP A 58 17.80 9.30 3.80
C ASP A 58 16.69 8.67 4.66
N ALA A 59 17.08 7.66 5.44
CA ALA A 59 16.17 6.87 6.26
C ALA A 59 15.41 7.71 7.30
N GLU A 60 16.07 8.67 7.93
CA GLU A 60 15.47 9.50 8.97
C GLU A 60 14.45 10.47 8.37
N THR A 61 14.79 11.09 7.25
CA THR A 61 13.88 11.95 6.48
C THR A 61 12.61 11.20 6.08
N ARG A 62 12.73 10.01 5.47
CA ARG A 62 11.56 9.20 5.07
C ARG A 62 10.66 8.86 6.25
N GLY A 63 11.23 8.46 7.39
CA GLY A 63 10.46 8.14 8.60
C GLY A 63 9.72 9.34 9.19
N LYS A 64 10.37 10.52 9.20
CA LYS A 64 9.77 11.78 9.67
C LYS A 64 8.68 12.28 8.72
N GLU A 65 8.91 12.20 7.41
CA GLU A 65 7.93 12.59 6.40
C GLU A 65 6.65 11.75 6.49
N LEU A 66 6.78 10.43 6.58
CA LEU A 66 5.62 9.55 6.79
C LEU A 66 4.87 9.96 8.07
N THR A 67 5.60 10.10 9.18
CA THR A 67 5.05 10.54 10.46
C THR A 67 4.29 11.87 10.35
N SER A 68 4.80 12.81 9.55
CA SER A 68 4.17 14.13 9.38
C SER A 68 2.79 14.03 8.74
N LEU A 69 2.61 13.14 7.75
CA LEU A 69 1.31 12.91 7.11
C LEU A 69 0.30 12.27 8.07
N PHE A 70 0.75 11.42 8.98
CA PHE A 70 -0.12 10.86 10.04
C PHE A 70 -0.55 11.92 11.05
N LYS A 71 0.35 12.83 11.42
CA LYS A 71 0.06 13.92 12.37
C LYS A 71 -0.91 14.97 11.81
N ASP A 72 -0.89 15.17 10.49
CA ASP A 72 -1.69 16.18 9.81
C ASP A 72 -3.19 15.85 9.82
N PRO A 73 -4.07 16.64 10.46
CA PRO A 73 -5.50 16.34 10.51
C PRO A 73 -6.21 16.42 9.14
N GLU A 74 -5.65 17.13 8.16
CA GLU A 74 -6.25 17.29 6.82
C GLU A 74 -6.11 16.01 5.98
N VAL A 75 -5.03 15.24 6.20
CA VAL A 75 -4.77 13.98 5.49
C VAL A 75 -5.70 12.88 5.99
N ARG A 76 -6.46 12.24 5.09
CA ARG A 76 -7.37 11.14 5.43
C ARG A 76 -6.76 9.76 5.27
N MET A 77 -5.93 9.60 4.25
CA MET A 77 -5.19 8.36 4.02
C MET A 77 -3.79 8.67 3.50
N VAL A 78 -2.87 7.72 3.67
CA VAL A 78 -1.50 7.83 3.21
C VAL A 78 -1.21 6.72 2.21
N MET A 79 -0.62 7.07 1.08
CA MET A 79 -0.13 6.13 0.06
C MET A 79 1.39 6.21 -0.04
N ALA A 80 2.04 5.07 -0.23
CA ALA A 80 3.40 5.03 -0.73
C ALA A 80 3.44 5.53 -2.18
N ALA A 81 4.45 6.32 -2.54
CA ALA A 81 4.64 6.83 -3.89
C ALA A 81 4.96 5.69 -4.87
N ALA A 82 5.86 4.79 -4.46
CA ALA A 82 6.36 3.66 -5.22
C ALA A 82 6.80 2.50 -4.29
N GLY A 83 7.20 1.38 -4.90
CA GLY A 83 7.97 0.32 -4.25
C GLY A 83 9.45 0.71 -4.08
N GLY A 84 10.33 -0.27 -4.09
CA GLY A 84 11.79 -0.09 -4.00
C GLY A 84 12.42 -1.24 -3.23
N ASP A 85 13.55 -1.00 -2.58
CA ASP A 85 14.30 -2.03 -1.83
C ASP A 85 14.84 -1.53 -0.48
N PHE A 86 14.53 -0.28 -0.09
CA PHE A 86 15.19 0.41 1.02
C PHE A 86 14.24 0.85 2.13
N LEU A 87 12.98 0.39 2.14
CA LEU A 87 12.01 0.85 3.14
C LEU A 87 12.46 0.54 4.57
N LEU A 88 12.99 -0.66 4.82
CA LEU A 88 13.33 -1.08 6.19
C LEU A 88 14.33 -0.16 6.88
N GLU A 89 15.18 0.55 6.13
CA GLU A 89 16.10 1.56 6.67
C GLU A 89 15.35 2.65 7.48
N MET A 90 14.15 3.06 7.05
CA MET A 90 13.39 4.17 7.67
C MET A 90 12.54 3.77 8.88
N VAL A 91 12.29 2.48 9.08
CA VAL A 91 11.39 1.94 10.11
C VAL A 91 11.76 2.38 11.55
N PRO A 92 13.05 2.46 11.93
CA PRO A 92 13.46 3.00 13.25
C PRO A 92 13.16 4.48 13.46
N TYR A 93 13.00 5.26 12.39
CA TYR A 93 12.76 6.70 12.45
C TYR A 93 11.27 7.07 12.38
N VAL A 94 10.39 6.09 12.23
CA VAL A 94 8.94 6.29 12.31
C VAL A 94 8.52 6.51 13.75
N ASN A 95 7.74 7.57 13.99
CA ASN A 95 7.12 7.74 15.29
C ASN A 95 5.85 6.87 15.39
N TRP A 96 6.03 5.62 15.80
CA TRP A 96 4.96 4.64 15.98
C TRP A 96 3.85 5.10 16.92
N ASN A 97 4.14 5.95 17.90
CA ASN A 97 3.13 6.51 18.79
C ASN A 97 2.20 7.49 18.06
N VAL A 98 2.72 8.25 17.09
CA VAL A 98 1.89 9.12 16.23
C VAL A 98 0.98 8.28 15.35
N LEU A 99 1.51 7.25 14.70
CA LEU A 99 0.72 6.34 13.85
C LEU A 99 -0.42 5.66 14.62
N LYS A 100 -0.20 5.28 15.89
CA LYS A 100 -1.23 4.73 16.78
C LYS A 100 -2.27 5.76 17.23
N LYS A 101 -1.85 6.99 17.52
CA LYS A 101 -2.74 8.07 17.98
C LYS A 101 -3.58 8.68 16.86
N HIS A 102 -3.10 8.60 15.63
CA HIS A 102 -3.77 9.15 14.44
C HIS A 102 -3.96 8.05 13.39
N PRO A 103 -4.78 7.01 13.65
CA PRO A 103 -4.95 5.90 12.73
C PRO A 103 -5.55 6.39 11.40
N LYS A 104 -4.94 5.99 10.29
CA LYS A 104 -5.33 6.32 8.93
C LYS A 104 -5.12 5.11 8.04
N TRP A 105 -5.87 5.04 6.94
CA TRP A 105 -5.55 4.04 5.92
C TRP A 105 -4.14 4.29 5.40
N LEU A 106 -3.27 3.28 5.51
CA LEU A 106 -1.96 3.25 4.87
C LEU A 106 -2.03 2.27 3.71
N MET A 107 -1.45 2.65 2.58
CA MET A 107 -1.57 1.87 1.36
C MET A 107 -0.28 1.83 0.55
N GLY A 108 0.00 0.66 -0.02
CA GLY A 108 1.06 0.44 -1.00
C GLY A 108 1.22 -1.05 -1.31
N MET A 109 2.14 -1.39 -2.19
CA MET A 109 2.48 -2.78 -2.54
C MET A 109 3.97 -2.94 -2.82
N SER A 110 4.46 -4.18 -2.72
CA SER A 110 5.88 -4.55 -2.76
C SER A 110 6.60 -4.08 -1.48
N ASP A 111 7.70 -3.35 -1.58
CA ASP A 111 8.50 -2.88 -0.42
C ASP A 111 7.71 -2.14 0.68
N PRO A 112 6.66 -1.34 0.38
CA PRO A 112 5.66 -0.87 1.35
C PRO A 112 5.14 -1.90 2.36
N THR A 113 5.23 -3.20 2.08
CA THR A 113 5.02 -4.28 3.07
C THR A 113 5.75 -4.01 4.39
N GLY A 114 6.98 -3.51 4.34
CA GLY A 114 7.82 -3.30 5.53
C GLY A 114 7.28 -2.23 6.49
N ILE A 115 6.38 -1.33 6.04
CA ILE A 115 5.65 -0.43 6.94
C ILE A 115 4.21 -0.91 7.19
N LEU A 116 3.55 -1.48 6.17
CA LEU A 116 2.17 -1.96 6.26
C LEU A 116 2.04 -3.08 7.31
N PHE A 117 2.94 -4.05 7.29
CA PHE A 117 2.84 -5.21 8.16
C PHE A 117 3.06 -4.85 9.64
N PRO A 118 4.09 -4.09 10.05
CA PRO A 118 4.20 -3.62 11.42
C PRO A 118 3.10 -2.64 11.82
N TYR A 119 2.55 -1.85 10.87
CA TYR A 119 1.40 -0.99 11.15
C TYR A 119 0.17 -1.83 11.55
N VAL A 120 -0.15 -2.87 10.80
CA VAL A 120 -1.25 -3.79 11.14
C VAL A 120 -0.97 -4.52 12.45
N THR A 121 0.19 -5.17 12.56
CA THR A 121 0.47 -6.11 13.66
C THR A 121 0.81 -5.42 14.99
N ASN A 122 1.45 -4.24 14.96
CA ASN A 122 1.85 -3.51 16.18
C ASN A 122 0.95 -2.32 16.53
N CYS A 123 0.34 -1.68 15.54
CA CYS A 123 -0.58 -0.56 15.77
C CYS A 123 -2.04 -0.98 15.81
N ASP A 124 -2.36 -2.22 15.43
CA ASP A 124 -3.71 -2.76 15.40
C ASP A 124 -4.65 -1.96 14.48
N VAL A 125 -4.13 -1.44 13.37
CA VAL A 125 -4.90 -0.67 12.38
C VAL A 125 -4.88 -1.39 11.04
N ALA A 126 -6.03 -1.55 10.41
CA ALA A 126 -6.14 -2.13 9.08
C ALA A 126 -5.40 -1.28 8.03
N ALA A 127 -4.81 -1.93 7.04
CA ALA A 127 -4.08 -1.28 5.95
C ALA A 127 -4.44 -1.93 4.60
N PHE A 128 -4.15 -1.23 3.51
CA PHE A 128 -4.35 -1.75 2.16
C PHE A 128 -3.03 -2.24 1.56
N TYR A 129 -2.97 -3.52 1.21
CA TYR A 129 -1.98 -3.98 0.25
C TYR A 129 -2.55 -3.77 -1.15
N GLY A 130 -2.08 -2.74 -1.87
CA GLY A 130 -2.67 -2.31 -3.13
C GLY A 130 -1.80 -1.30 -3.87
N LEU A 131 -2.36 -0.64 -4.89
CA LEU A 131 -1.60 0.27 -5.76
C LEU A 131 -0.88 1.39 -4.99
N ASN A 132 0.32 1.70 -5.44
CA ASN A 132 1.06 2.88 -4.98
C ASN A 132 0.49 4.15 -5.66
N GLY A 133 0.78 5.32 -5.11
CA GLY A 133 0.32 6.61 -5.63
C GLY A 133 0.73 6.86 -7.10
N GLY A 134 1.85 6.29 -7.54
CA GLY A 134 2.34 6.34 -8.92
C GLY A 134 1.96 5.13 -9.79
N SER A 135 0.83 4.47 -9.54
CA SER A 135 0.42 3.25 -10.28
C SER A 135 -1.00 3.33 -10.85
N TYR A 136 -1.46 4.54 -11.21
CA TYR A 136 -2.77 4.81 -11.82
C TYR A 136 -2.63 5.36 -13.26
N ASP A 137 -1.47 5.15 -13.90
CA ASP A 137 -1.04 5.79 -15.14
C ASP A 137 -1.44 5.06 -16.43
N ILE A 138 -2.19 3.96 -16.30
CA ILE A 138 -2.63 3.12 -17.41
C ILE A 138 -3.96 3.61 -17.98
N GLU A 139 -3.99 3.89 -19.27
CA GLU A 139 -5.20 4.27 -20.00
C GLU A 139 -5.54 3.30 -21.15
N PRO A 140 -6.81 2.89 -21.31
CA PRO A 140 -7.93 3.13 -20.40
C PRO A 140 -7.75 2.39 -19.07
N LEU A 141 -8.32 2.93 -17.97
CA LEU A 141 -8.15 2.36 -16.63
C LEU A 141 -8.58 0.87 -16.59
N PRO A 142 -7.66 -0.06 -16.28
CA PRO A 142 -7.97 -1.47 -16.11
C PRO A 142 -8.94 -1.72 -14.95
N LYS A 143 -9.62 -2.86 -14.97
CA LYS A 143 -10.62 -3.21 -13.94
C LYS A 143 -10.02 -3.27 -12.54
N PHE A 144 -8.78 -3.75 -12.37
CA PHE A 144 -8.13 -3.79 -11.06
C PHE A 144 -7.87 -2.38 -10.50
N VAL A 145 -7.51 -1.40 -11.35
CA VAL A 145 -7.34 0.01 -10.94
C VAL A 145 -8.69 0.59 -10.52
N LYS A 146 -9.75 0.34 -11.30
CA LYS A 146 -11.12 0.77 -10.94
C LYS A 146 -11.58 0.15 -9.63
N ASN A 147 -11.39 -1.15 -9.44
CA ASN A 147 -11.75 -1.84 -8.20
C ASN A 147 -10.99 -1.24 -7.00
N ASN A 148 -9.70 -0.94 -7.18
CA ASN A 148 -8.89 -0.33 -6.15
C ASN A 148 -9.44 1.06 -5.72
N LEU A 149 -9.79 1.93 -6.68
CA LEU A 149 -10.42 3.23 -6.43
C LEU A 149 -11.75 3.11 -5.67
N GLU A 150 -12.56 2.10 -5.98
CA GLU A 150 -13.82 1.83 -5.28
C GLU A 150 -13.58 1.36 -3.84
N ILE A 151 -12.64 0.44 -3.63
CA ILE A 151 -12.33 -0.10 -2.29
C ILE A 151 -11.82 0.99 -1.35
N ILE A 152 -10.92 1.86 -1.80
CA ILE A 152 -10.41 2.94 -0.94
C ILE A 152 -11.50 3.99 -0.62
N SER A 153 -12.54 4.07 -1.45
CA SER A 153 -13.74 4.89 -1.19
C SER A 153 -14.75 4.21 -0.26
N GLY A 154 -14.51 2.97 0.18
CA GLY A 154 -15.42 2.19 1.01
C GLY A 154 -16.46 1.36 0.25
N ASN A 155 -16.42 1.38 -1.09
CA ASN A 155 -17.26 0.52 -1.92
C ASN A 155 -16.59 -0.85 -2.03
N LEU A 156 -16.76 -1.68 -1.00
CA LEU A 156 -16.18 -3.01 -0.94
C LEU A 156 -16.73 -3.92 -2.04
N ILE A 157 -15.83 -4.67 -2.69
CA ILE A 157 -16.15 -5.51 -3.85
C ILE A 157 -15.76 -6.94 -3.54
N GLU A 158 -16.66 -7.88 -3.84
CA GLU A 158 -16.33 -9.30 -3.90
C GLU A 158 -15.29 -9.53 -5.01
N GLN A 159 -14.08 -9.94 -4.62
CA GLN A 159 -13.00 -10.19 -5.55
C GLN A 159 -13.27 -11.45 -6.36
N LYS A 160 -12.98 -11.39 -7.66
CA LYS A 160 -12.99 -12.52 -8.58
C LYS A 160 -11.72 -12.46 -9.41
N SER A 161 -11.22 -13.60 -9.87
CA SER A 161 -10.12 -13.64 -10.82
C SER A 161 -10.44 -12.79 -12.07
N PHE A 162 -9.42 -12.16 -12.64
CA PHE A 162 -9.58 -11.40 -13.86
C PHE A 162 -9.63 -12.35 -15.07
N SER A 163 -10.06 -11.86 -16.23
CA SER A 163 -10.06 -12.70 -17.44
C SER A 163 -8.66 -13.00 -17.95
N LYS A 164 -7.74 -12.04 -17.79
CA LYS A 164 -6.37 -12.11 -18.28
C LYS A 164 -5.40 -11.35 -17.38
N TYR A 165 -4.14 -11.77 -17.40
CA TYR A 165 -3.00 -11.07 -16.82
C TYR A 165 -1.92 -10.83 -17.91
N MET A 166 -0.90 -10.04 -17.57
CA MET A 166 0.25 -9.83 -18.46
C MET A 166 1.30 -10.92 -18.20
N LYS A 167 1.66 -11.72 -19.23
CA LYS A 167 2.73 -12.71 -19.10
C LYS A 167 4.08 -12.07 -18.79
N THR A 168 4.39 -10.99 -19.50
CA THR A 168 5.56 -10.17 -19.26
C THR A 168 5.19 -9.12 -18.21
N PRO A 169 5.91 -9.02 -17.08
CA PRO A 169 5.67 -7.98 -16.09
C PRO A 169 5.69 -6.59 -16.74
N GLY A 170 4.76 -5.71 -16.35
CA GLY A 170 4.59 -4.41 -17.01
C GLY A 170 5.86 -3.54 -17.02
N PHE A 171 6.73 -3.67 -16.02
CA PHE A 171 8.01 -2.96 -15.95
C PHE A 171 9.09 -3.51 -16.91
N LEU A 172 8.86 -4.68 -17.52
CA LEU A 172 9.68 -5.27 -18.59
C LEU A 172 9.00 -5.21 -19.96
N ALA A 173 7.73 -4.78 -20.01
CA ALA A 173 6.93 -4.81 -21.22
C ALA A 173 7.07 -3.50 -22.00
N GLU A 174 7.20 -3.59 -23.32
CA GLU A 174 7.18 -2.41 -24.22
C GLU A 174 5.80 -1.75 -24.30
N LYS A 175 4.75 -2.54 -24.08
CA LYS A 175 3.35 -2.11 -24.06
C LYS A 175 2.56 -2.89 -23.01
N ILE A 176 1.50 -2.27 -22.52
CA ILE A 176 0.57 -2.92 -21.60
C ILE A 176 -0.41 -3.77 -22.42
N GLU A 177 -0.31 -5.08 -22.31
CA GLU A 177 -1.18 -6.03 -22.98
C GLU A 177 -1.52 -7.20 -22.06
N PHE A 178 -2.80 -7.37 -21.74
CA PHE A 178 -3.30 -8.51 -20.99
C PHE A 178 -3.50 -9.68 -21.96
N ASP A 179 -2.48 -10.51 -22.11
CA ASP A 179 -2.36 -11.51 -23.16
C ASP A 179 -2.70 -12.94 -22.71
N THR A 180 -2.62 -13.22 -21.41
CA THR A 180 -2.66 -14.58 -20.89
C THR A 180 -3.88 -14.81 -19.99
N PRO A 181 -4.66 -15.90 -20.17
CA PRO A 181 -5.81 -16.20 -19.31
C PRO A 181 -5.43 -16.29 -17.83
N ASP A 182 -6.23 -15.66 -16.97
CA ASP A 182 -6.09 -15.75 -15.52
C ASP A 182 -7.18 -16.65 -14.92
N ARG A 183 -6.82 -17.37 -13.85
CA ARG A 183 -7.74 -18.09 -12.97
C ARG A 183 -7.08 -18.28 -11.62
N TRP A 184 -7.86 -18.16 -10.55
CA TRP A 184 -7.41 -18.62 -9.24
C TRP A 184 -7.25 -20.14 -9.25
N GLN A 185 -6.22 -20.61 -8.56
CA GLN A 185 -5.94 -22.03 -8.39
C GLN A 185 -6.15 -22.39 -6.93
N CYS A 186 -6.87 -23.48 -6.68
CA CYS A 186 -7.03 -24.06 -5.36
C CYS A 186 -6.44 -25.47 -5.42
N THR A 187 -5.60 -25.82 -4.43
CA THR A 187 -5.06 -27.19 -4.30
C THR A 187 -6.13 -28.17 -3.83
N GLU A 188 -7.18 -27.64 -3.18
CA GLU A 188 -8.33 -28.41 -2.70
C GLU A 188 -9.50 -28.31 -3.67
N LYS A 189 -10.41 -29.29 -3.58
CA LYS A 189 -11.65 -29.29 -4.38
C LYS A 189 -12.56 -28.09 -4.02
N THR A 190 -12.58 -27.73 -2.74
CA THR A 190 -13.32 -26.59 -2.18
C THR A 190 -12.54 -26.05 -0.98
N LEU A 191 -12.44 -24.73 -0.86
CA LEU A 191 -11.84 -24.05 0.28
C LEU A 191 -12.82 -23.01 0.80
N ASP A 192 -13.25 -23.16 2.06
CA ASP A 192 -14.07 -22.18 2.77
C ASP A 192 -13.38 -21.86 4.10
N VAL A 193 -12.80 -20.67 4.18
CA VAL A 193 -12.02 -20.20 5.32
C VAL A 193 -12.39 -18.75 5.60
N SER A 194 -12.35 -18.39 6.89
CA SER A 194 -12.59 -17.02 7.35
C SER A 194 -11.55 -16.66 8.40
N GLY A 195 -11.11 -15.40 8.39
CA GLY A 195 -10.11 -14.92 9.32
C GLY A 195 -9.57 -13.55 8.94
N ARG A 196 -8.64 -13.06 9.76
CA ARG A 196 -7.92 -11.81 9.50
C ARG A 196 -6.78 -12.09 8.52
N CYS A 197 -6.76 -11.39 7.39
CA CYS A 197 -5.65 -11.45 6.45
C CYS A 197 -4.45 -10.65 6.96
N ILE A 198 -3.28 -11.28 7.01
CA ILE A 198 -1.99 -10.62 7.18
C ILE A 198 -1.03 -11.16 6.12
N GLY A 199 -0.13 -10.32 5.62
CA GLY A 199 0.77 -10.72 4.55
C GLY A 199 1.37 -9.54 3.82
N GLY A 200 1.62 -9.72 2.52
CA GLY A 200 2.27 -8.76 1.64
C GLY A 200 3.34 -9.42 0.80
N CYS A 201 4.42 -8.69 0.51
CA CYS A 201 5.56 -9.23 -0.20
C CYS A 201 6.39 -10.14 0.73
N ILE A 202 6.42 -11.45 0.44
CA ILE A 202 7.15 -12.44 1.24
C ILE A 202 8.64 -12.10 1.36
N ASP A 203 9.24 -11.57 0.28
CA ASP A 203 10.64 -11.15 0.30
C ASP A 203 10.93 -10.02 1.28
N VAL A 204 9.95 -9.19 1.59
CA VAL A 204 10.10 -8.11 2.59
C VAL A 204 9.76 -8.63 3.99
N LEU A 205 8.76 -9.50 4.10
CA LEU A 205 8.34 -10.07 5.39
C LEU A 205 9.46 -10.86 6.07
N LYS A 206 10.29 -11.58 5.29
CA LYS A 206 11.41 -12.36 5.84
C LYS A 206 12.40 -11.48 6.64
N ASP A 207 12.59 -10.24 6.22
CA ASP A 207 13.53 -9.30 6.82
C ASP A 207 12.98 -8.62 8.09
N LEU A 208 11.66 -8.75 8.34
CA LEU A 208 11.04 -8.31 9.58
C LEU A 208 11.17 -9.34 10.71
N ILE A 209 11.35 -10.63 10.40
CA ILE A 209 11.31 -11.73 11.37
C ILE A 209 12.38 -11.51 12.45
N GLY A 210 11.95 -11.52 13.72
CA GLY A 210 12.85 -11.36 14.86
C GLY A 210 13.31 -9.92 15.14
N THR A 211 12.91 -8.95 14.32
CA THR A 211 13.11 -7.53 14.62
C THR A 211 12.12 -7.04 15.70
N PRO A 212 12.36 -5.90 16.36
CA PRO A 212 11.38 -5.27 17.25
C PRO A 212 10.05 -4.87 16.58
N TYR A 213 9.98 -4.93 15.24
CA TYR A 213 8.81 -4.58 14.44
C TYR A 213 7.98 -5.81 14.03
N ASP A 214 8.43 -7.02 14.38
CA ASP A 214 7.66 -8.25 14.19
C ASP A 214 6.54 -8.37 15.23
N GLY A 215 5.34 -7.92 14.87
CA GLY A 215 4.15 -8.02 15.70
C GLY A 215 3.39 -9.35 15.60
N THR A 216 3.88 -10.31 14.80
CA THR A 216 3.10 -11.47 14.34
C THR A 216 2.50 -12.28 15.48
N LYS A 217 3.32 -12.74 16.43
CA LYS A 217 2.84 -13.59 17.54
C LYS A 217 1.80 -12.90 18.41
N LYS A 218 1.97 -11.61 18.65
CA LYS A 218 1.03 -10.80 19.43
C LYS A 218 -0.30 -10.63 18.68
N PHE A 219 -0.24 -10.38 17.39
CA PHE A 219 -1.43 -10.23 16.54
C PHE A 219 -2.22 -11.54 16.44
N ILE A 220 -1.55 -12.66 16.16
CA ILE A 220 -2.19 -13.99 16.10
C ILE A 220 -2.84 -14.33 17.43
N LYS A 221 -2.14 -14.14 18.56
CA LYS A 221 -2.71 -14.40 19.89
C LYS A 221 -3.94 -13.54 20.17
N LYS A 222 -3.93 -12.27 19.74
CA LYS A 222 -5.04 -11.35 19.95
C LYS A 222 -6.29 -11.72 19.14
N TYR A 223 -6.10 -12.23 17.91
CA TYR A 223 -7.19 -12.57 16.98
C TYR A 223 -7.33 -14.08 16.76
N GLN A 224 -6.92 -14.89 17.73
CA GLN A 224 -6.96 -16.35 17.61
C GLN A 224 -8.37 -16.89 17.37
N ASP A 225 -9.39 -16.22 17.91
CA ASP A 225 -10.80 -16.61 17.78
C ASP A 225 -11.39 -16.23 16.41
N ASP A 226 -10.80 -15.24 15.72
CA ASP A 226 -11.22 -14.85 14.37
C ASP A 226 -10.68 -15.81 13.30
N GLY A 227 -9.57 -16.50 13.59
CA GLY A 227 -8.74 -17.17 12.57
C GLY A 227 -7.81 -16.19 11.85
N ILE A 228 -6.74 -16.73 11.27
CA ILE A 228 -5.72 -15.95 10.54
C ILE A 228 -5.53 -16.55 9.15
N ILE A 229 -5.55 -15.69 8.14
CA ILE A 229 -5.26 -16.04 6.75
C ILE A 229 -3.92 -15.38 6.38
N TRP A 230 -3.00 -16.18 5.86
CA TRP A 230 -1.70 -15.76 5.35
C TRP A 230 -1.70 -15.63 3.83
#